data_AF-A0A977XR44-F1
#
_entry.id   AF-A0A977XR44-F1
#
_cell.length_a   1.000
_cell.length_b   1.000
_cell.length_c   1.000
_cell.angle_alpha   90.00
_cell.angle_beta   90.00
_cell.angle_gamma   90.00
#
_symmetry.space_group_name_H-M   'P 1'
#
loop_
_entity.id
_entity.type
_entity.pdbx_description
1 polymer ?
#
loop_
_entity_poly.entity_id
_entity_poly.type
_entity_poly.pdbx_seq_one_letter_code
_entity_poly.pdbx_strand_id
1 'polypeptide(L)'
;MALRGFSLLRRSPWIWSPNRRLLSEFAEKRIAEEKHAESTLVFWKGLSLLVAIPGCLYLTWREFFKGDHHDEDDSEYVPYTHLRLRTKPFPWGNGDTSLLHNPHTNKGQPEVDEAEGEEPVKERWKWYEKLWLDYWIEDPDEKDRTRFKHLRYMERRRKEYLAKQAEGTDNSYPIQPMNLFMSMKQRGHEERKYTGIDN
;
A
#
# COMPACT_ATOMS: atom_id res chain seq x y z
N MET A 1 -36.50 -65.62 -69.17
CA MET A 1 -35.77 -65.52 -67.89
C MET A 1 -34.50 -64.72 -68.12
N ALA A 2 -34.42 -63.50 -67.58
CA ALA A 2 -33.20 -62.78 -67.14
C ALA A 2 -33.50 -61.27 -67.06
N LEU A 3 -33.96 -60.82 -65.89
CA LEU A 3 -34.11 -59.40 -65.58
C LEU A 3 -32.72 -58.82 -65.27
N ARG A 4 -32.22 -57.91 -66.10
CA ARG A 4 -31.05 -57.08 -65.78
C ARG A 4 -31.54 -55.88 -64.97
N GLY A 5 -31.43 -55.96 -63.65
CA GLY A 5 -31.63 -54.81 -62.76
C GLY A 5 -30.50 -53.80 -62.95
N PHE A 6 -30.83 -52.57 -63.37
CA PHE A 6 -29.90 -51.45 -63.33
C PHE A 6 -29.91 -50.85 -61.92
N SER A 7 -28.79 -50.97 -61.22
CA SER A 7 -28.57 -50.46 -59.87
C SER A 7 -28.51 -48.92 -59.86
N LEU A 8 -29.62 -48.27 -59.50
CA LEU A 8 -29.63 -46.86 -59.13
C LEU A 8 -29.20 -46.70 -57.68
N LEU A 9 -27.89 -46.69 -57.40
CA LEU A 9 -27.38 -46.12 -56.14
C LEU A 9 -25.88 -45.84 -56.26
N ARG A 10 -25.53 -44.90 -57.14
CA ARG A 10 -24.24 -44.20 -57.07
C ARG A 10 -24.27 -43.38 -55.77
N ARG A 11 -23.66 -43.91 -54.70
CA ARG A 11 -23.48 -43.20 -53.42
C ARG A 11 -22.89 -41.81 -53.71
N SER A 12 -23.70 -40.76 -53.52
CA SER A 12 -23.25 -39.37 -53.58
C SER A 12 -22.70 -38.98 -52.20
N PRO A 13 -21.40 -38.71 -52.05
CA PRO A 13 -20.80 -38.41 -50.74
C PRO A 13 -20.80 -36.91 -50.44
N TRP A 14 -21.85 -36.16 -50.80
CA TRP A 14 -21.72 -34.70 -50.96
C TRP A 14 -22.40 -33.80 -49.91
N ILE A 15 -22.95 -34.31 -48.80
CA ILE A 15 -23.48 -33.42 -47.72
C ILE A 15 -22.95 -33.76 -46.30
N TRP A 16 -22.35 -34.92 -46.09
CA TRP A 16 -21.93 -35.37 -44.74
C TRP A 16 -20.46 -35.85 -44.66
N SER A 17 -19.57 -35.40 -45.55
CA SER A 17 -18.13 -35.60 -45.33
C SER A 17 -17.58 -34.41 -44.54
N PRO A 18 -17.08 -34.60 -43.30
CA PRO A 18 -16.35 -33.55 -42.62
C PRO A 18 -15.20 -33.09 -43.53
N ASN A 19 -15.02 -31.78 -43.68
CA ASN A 19 -13.88 -31.23 -44.41
C ASN A 19 -12.59 -31.68 -43.73
N ARG A 20 -12.01 -32.78 -44.22
CA ARG A 20 -10.81 -33.43 -43.65
C ARG A 20 -9.64 -32.45 -43.52
N ARG A 21 -9.58 -31.45 -44.41
CA ARG A 21 -8.59 -30.37 -44.41
C ARG A 21 -8.73 -29.43 -43.21
N LEU A 22 -9.96 -29.05 -42.84
CA LEU A 22 -10.18 -28.22 -41.66
C LEU A 22 -9.82 -29.01 -40.40
N LEU A 23 -10.26 -30.27 -40.31
CA LEU A 23 -9.92 -31.12 -39.17
C LEU A 23 -8.41 -31.40 -39.06
N SER A 24 -7.69 -31.55 -40.17
CA SER A 24 -6.23 -31.71 -40.15
C SER A 24 -5.54 -30.41 -39.75
N GLU A 25 -5.99 -29.25 -40.25
CA GLU A 25 -5.43 -27.95 -39.85
C GLU A 25 -5.66 -27.67 -38.36
N PHE A 26 -6.84 -27.98 -37.83
CA PHE A 26 -7.10 -27.88 -36.40
C PHE A 26 -6.25 -28.87 -35.59
N ALA A 27 -6.07 -30.10 -36.08
CA ALA A 27 -5.19 -31.08 -35.43
C ALA A 27 -3.73 -30.60 -35.43
N GLU A 28 -3.24 -30.04 -36.53
CA GLU A 28 -1.89 -29.47 -36.65
C GLU A 28 -1.68 -28.27 -35.73
N LYS A 29 -2.65 -27.35 -35.66
CA LYS A 29 -2.62 -26.20 -34.74
C LYS A 29 -2.55 -26.64 -33.29
N ARG A 30 -3.36 -27.62 -32.89
CA ARG A 30 -3.32 -28.17 -31.53
C ARG A 30 -1.97 -28.78 -31.19
N ILE A 31 -1.39 -29.56 -32.09
CA ILE A 31 -0.04 -30.14 -31.89
C ILE A 31 1.01 -29.04 -31.78
N ALA A 32 0.89 -27.96 -32.56
CA ALA A 32 1.80 -26.82 -32.48
C ALA A 32 1.65 -26.06 -31.15
N GLU A 33 0.42 -25.84 -30.68
CA GLU A 33 0.12 -25.24 -29.39
C GLU A 33 0.63 -26.08 -28.23
N GLU A 34 0.45 -27.41 -28.27
CA GLU A 34 0.97 -28.35 -27.27
C GLU A 34 2.49 -28.26 -27.17
N LYS A 35 3.21 -28.27 -28.31
CA LYS A 35 4.67 -28.11 -28.34
C LYS A 35 5.12 -26.74 -27.81
N HIS A 36 4.41 -25.67 -28.15
CA HIS A 36 4.72 -24.33 -27.65
C HIS A 36 4.44 -24.22 -26.14
N ALA A 37 3.38 -24.87 -25.65
CA ALA A 37 3.05 -24.92 -24.23
C ALA A 37 4.12 -25.69 -23.45
N GLU A 38 4.62 -26.83 -23.96
CA GLU A 38 5.69 -27.59 -23.32
C GLU A 38 6.96 -26.75 -23.09
N SER A 39 7.44 -26.04 -24.12
CA SER A 39 8.62 -25.19 -24.02
C SER A 39 8.41 -24.00 -23.07
N THR A 40 7.23 -23.38 -23.14
CA THR A 40 6.83 -22.27 -22.27
C THR A 40 6.74 -22.72 -20.81
N LEU A 41 6.19 -23.90 -20.54
CA LEU A 41 6.06 -24.45 -19.18
C LEU A 41 7.43 -24.70 -18.54
N VAL A 42 8.41 -25.21 -19.28
CA VAL A 42 9.77 -25.41 -18.75
C VAL A 42 10.40 -24.07 -18.38
N PHE A 43 10.25 -23.04 -19.22
CA PHE A 43 10.74 -21.70 -18.93
C PHE A 43 10.11 -21.10 -17.66
N TRP A 44 8.78 -21.13 -17.54
CA TRP A 44 8.10 -20.59 -16.36
C TRP A 44 8.40 -21.38 -15.09
N LYS A 45 8.52 -22.71 -15.17
CA LYS A 45 8.98 -23.53 -14.04
C LYS A 45 10.38 -23.10 -13.58
N GLY A 46 11.31 -22.91 -14.51
CA GLY A 46 12.66 -22.42 -14.19
C GLY A 46 12.64 -21.04 -13.54
N LEU A 47 11.89 -20.10 -14.12
CA LEU A 47 11.78 -18.74 -13.58
C LEU A 47 11.15 -18.71 -12.18
N SER A 48 10.08 -19.47 -11.95
CA SER A 48 9.44 -19.55 -10.63
C SER A 48 10.36 -20.15 -9.58
N LEU A 49 11.09 -21.23 -9.92
CA LEU A 49 11.98 -21.90 -8.96
C LEU A 49 13.26 -21.14 -8.68
N LEU A 50 13.85 -20.48 -9.69
CA LEU A 50 15.15 -19.82 -9.58
C LEU A 50 15.07 -18.34 -9.22
N VAL A 51 13.94 -17.68 -9.49
CA VAL A 51 13.78 -16.23 -9.24
C VAL A 51 12.69 -15.98 -8.21
N ALA A 52 11.47 -16.47 -8.45
CA ALA A 52 10.35 -16.14 -7.57
C ALA A 52 10.52 -16.71 -6.16
N ILE A 53 10.88 -18.00 -6.02
CA ILE A 53 11.08 -18.63 -4.71
C ILE A 53 12.21 -17.96 -3.91
N PRO A 54 13.44 -17.78 -4.46
CA PRO A 54 14.49 -17.08 -3.72
C PRO A 54 14.12 -15.64 -3.37
N GLY A 55 13.43 -14.93 -4.28
CA GLY A 55 12.92 -13.58 -4.02
C GLY A 55 11.94 -13.53 -2.84
N CYS A 56 10.92 -14.40 -2.85
CA CYS A 56 9.96 -14.51 -1.76
C CYS A 56 10.64 -14.94 -0.45
N LEU A 57 11.57 -15.90 -0.48
CA LEU A 57 12.31 -16.32 0.71
C LEU A 57 13.13 -15.17 1.30
N TYR A 58 13.80 -14.38 0.46
CA TYR A 58 14.55 -13.21 0.90
C TYR A 58 13.64 -12.15 1.53
N LEU A 59 12.51 -11.83 0.90
CA LEU A 59 11.54 -10.87 1.43
C LEU A 59 10.99 -11.33 2.79
N THR A 60 10.64 -12.61 2.89
CA THR A 60 10.14 -13.21 4.13
C THR A 60 11.22 -13.19 5.21
N TRP A 61 12.47 -13.54 4.87
CA TRP A 61 13.60 -13.48 5.80
C TRP A 61 13.85 -12.06 6.29
N ARG A 62 13.87 -11.08 5.38
CA ARG A 62 14.03 -9.68 5.75
C ARG A 62 12.95 -9.25 6.72
N GLU A 63 11.69 -9.51 6.41
CA GLU A 63 10.57 -9.09 7.27
C GLU A 63 10.57 -9.83 8.61
N PHE A 64 10.90 -11.11 8.63
CA PHE A 64 10.90 -11.90 9.86
C PHE A 64 12.03 -11.50 10.83
N PHE A 65 13.21 -11.13 10.32
CA PHE A 65 14.37 -10.81 11.16
C PHE A 65 14.67 -9.32 11.32
N LYS A 66 14.22 -8.50 10.37
CA LYS A 66 14.45 -7.04 10.32
C LYS A 66 13.18 -6.24 10.10
N GLY A 67 12.04 -6.90 9.85
CA GLY A 67 10.77 -6.21 9.96
C GLY A 67 10.72 -5.77 11.40
N ASP A 68 10.90 -4.46 11.61
CA ASP A 68 10.50 -3.84 12.84
C ASP A 68 9.04 -4.26 12.98
N HIS A 69 8.76 -5.21 13.87
CA HIS A 69 7.44 -5.26 14.45
C HIS A 69 7.23 -3.84 14.89
N HIS A 70 6.21 -3.20 14.34
CA HIS A 70 5.86 -1.84 14.74
C HIS A 70 5.64 -1.97 16.24
N ASP A 71 6.70 -1.75 17.02
CA ASP A 71 6.69 -1.63 18.46
C ASP A 71 5.70 -0.52 18.61
N GLU A 72 4.49 -0.91 19.01
CA GLU A 72 3.33 -0.05 18.90
C GLU A 72 3.68 1.14 19.75
N ASP A 73 4.05 2.25 19.09
CA ASP A 73 4.06 3.54 19.72
C ASP A 73 2.67 3.57 20.34
N ASP A 74 2.65 3.55 21.68
CA ASP A 74 1.46 3.62 22.52
C ASP A 74 0.86 5.02 22.37
N SER A 75 0.64 5.42 21.12
CA SER A 75 0.04 6.66 20.72
C SER A 75 -1.35 6.66 21.33
N GLU A 76 -1.54 7.65 22.19
CA GLU A 76 -2.79 7.87 22.86
C GLU A 76 -3.89 8.05 21.81
N TYR A 77 -5.04 7.38 22.00
CA TYR A 77 -6.13 7.50 21.04
C TYR A 77 -6.76 8.89 21.14
N VAL A 78 -6.45 9.75 20.17
CA VAL A 78 -7.11 11.06 20.02
C VAL A 78 -8.46 10.88 19.31
N PRO A 79 -9.60 11.19 19.97
CA PRO A 79 -10.93 10.97 19.41
C PRO A 79 -11.28 12.06 18.39
N TYR A 80 -10.73 11.97 17.19
CA TYR A 80 -11.15 12.83 16.09
C TYR A 80 -12.58 12.53 15.66
N THR A 81 -13.35 13.56 15.31
CA THR A 81 -14.78 13.47 14.96
C THR A 81 -15.10 12.58 13.75
N HIS A 82 -14.12 12.29 12.91
CA HIS A 82 -14.24 11.42 11.74
C HIS A 82 -13.80 9.98 12.01
N LEU A 83 -13.14 9.72 13.15
CA LEU A 83 -12.72 8.36 13.51
C LEU A 83 -13.86 7.62 14.19
N ARG A 84 -13.96 6.31 13.88
CA ARG A 84 -14.96 5.39 14.46
C ARG A 84 -16.41 5.89 14.40
N LEU A 85 -16.72 6.75 13.43
CA LEU A 85 -18.09 7.17 13.19
C LEU A 85 -18.94 5.96 12.84
N ARG A 86 -20.07 5.82 13.53
CA ARG A 86 -20.95 4.68 13.34
C ARG A 86 -22.40 5.13 13.21
N THR A 87 -22.97 4.91 12.04
CA THR A 87 -24.39 5.20 11.77
C THR A 87 -25.30 4.00 12.03
N LYS A 88 -24.77 2.77 11.95
CA LYS A 88 -25.48 1.52 12.23
C LYS A 88 -24.57 0.49 12.91
N PRO A 89 -25.08 -0.34 13.85
CA PRO A 89 -24.34 -1.45 14.45
C PRO A 89 -23.91 -2.49 13.39
N PHE A 90 -22.79 -3.19 13.63
CA PHE A 90 -22.34 -4.29 12.78
C PHE A 90 -23.28 -5.48 12.99
N PRO A 91 -23.48 -6.34 11.98
CA PRO A 91 -24.38 -7.48 12.10
C PRO A 91 -23.78 -8.67 12.89
N TRP A 92 -22.69 -8.48 13.64
CA TRP A 92 -22.02 -9.51 14.44
C TRP A 92 -21.54 -8.95 15.78
N GLY A 93 -21.26 -9.87 16.71
CA GLY A 93 -20.71 -9.53 18.03
C GLY A 93 -21.59 -8.52 18.79
N ASN A 94 -20.95 -7.52 19.39
CA ASN A 94 -21.61 -6.47 20.16
C ASN A 94 -22.07 -5.27 19.29
N GLY A 95 -21.96 -5.38 17.97
CA GLY A 95 -22.30 -4.31 17.05
C GLY A 95 -21.24 -3.22 16.91
N ASP A 96 -20.35 -3.03 17.88
CA ASP A 96 -19.33 -1.95 17.83
C ASP A 96 -17.95 -2.39 17.33
N THR A 97 -17.64 -3.69 17.44
CA THR A 97 -16.33 -4.24 17.07
C THR A 97 -16.25 -4.60 15.58
N SER A 98 -15.24 -4.08 14.89
CA SER A 98 -14.96 -4.46 13.50
C SER A 98 -14.58 -5.94 13.38
N LEU A 99 -14.73 -6.51 12.19
CA LEU A 99 -14.44 -7.94 11.95
C LEU A 99 -12.98 -8.31 12.26
N LEU A 100 -12.05 -7.39 12.00
CA LEU A 100 -10.62 -7.53 12.27
C LEU A 100 -10.21 -6.57 13.40
N HIS A 101 -10.99 -6.54 14.49
CA HIS A 101 -10.69 -5.70 15.66
C HIS A 101 -9.56 -6.33 16.49
N ASN A 102 -8.43 -5.63 16.56
CA ASN A 102 -7.35 -5.93 17.49
C ASN A 102 -7.38 -4.90 18.64
N PRO A 103 -7.61 -5.30 19.91
CA PRO A 103 -7.69 -4.39 21.06
C PRO A 103 -6.44 -3.52 21.27
N HIS A 104 -5.28 -4.05 20.90
CA HIS A 104 -3.98 -3.42 21.11
C HIS A 104 -3.78 -2.24 20.14
N THR A 105 -4.07 -2.46 18.85
CA THR A 105 -3.93 -1.44 17.79
C THR A 105 -5.17 -0.58 17.59
N ASN A 106 -6.36 -1.08 17.94
CA ASN A 106 -7.64 -0.40 17.78
C ASN A 106 -8.22 0.01 19.15
N LYS A 107 -7.40 0.64 20.01
CA LYS A 107 -7.81 1.16 21.33
C LYS A 107 -9.08 2.01 21.23
N GLY A 108 -10.13 1.70 21.99
CA GLY A 108 -11.40 2.45 22.00
C GLY A 108 -11.24 3.91 22.47
N GLN A 109 -12.34 4.65 22.64
CA GLN A 109 -12.27 5.91 23.38
C GLN A 109 -11.59 5.63 24.74
N PRO A 110 -10.50 6.32 25.11
CA PRO A 110 -9.95 6.17 26.44
C PRO A 110 -11.05 6.57 27.42
N GLU A 111 -11.23 5.77 28.47
CA GLU A 111 -11.67 6.36 29.73
C GLU A 111 -10.66 7.46 30.05
N VAL A 112 -11.13 8.61 30.56
CA VAL A 112 -10.26 9.78 30.82
C VAL A 112 -9.33 9.42 31.97
N ASP A 113 -8.29 8.66 31.65
CA ASP A 113 -7.17 8.38 32.52
C ASP A 113 -6.15 9.48 32.27
N GLU A 114 -5.73 10.11 33.36
CA GLU A 114 -4.86 11.27 33.39
C GLU A 114 -3.61 11.02 32.54
N ALA A 115 -3.27 12.00 31.70
CA ALA A 115 -2.14 11.94 30.76
C ALA A 115 -0.85 11.48 31.44
N GLU A 116 -0.51 10.20 31.27
CA GLU A 116 0.84 9.70 31.57
C GLU A 116 1.77 10.16 30.44
N GLY A 117 2.86 10.80 30.83
CA GLY A 117 3.73 11.54 29.92
C GLY A 117 4.29 10.68 28.79
N GLU A 118 4.30 11.26 27.59
CA GLU A 118 4.95 10.68 26.41
C GLU A 118 6.45 10.45 26.69
N GLU A 119 6.86 9.19 26.67
CA GLU A 119 8.27 8.80 26.63
C GLU A 119 8.86 9.21 25.27
N PRO A 120 10.08 9.77 25.21
CA PRO A 120 10.66 10.20 23.94
C PRO A 120 10.85 8.99 23.02
N VAL A 121 10.35 9.10 21.78
CA VAL A 121 10.61 8.14 20.70
C VAL A 121 12.12 7.93 20.60
N LYS A 122 12.60 6.75 20.99
CA LYS A 122 14.02 6.42 20.96
C LYS A 122 14.46 6.36 19.50
N GLU A 123 15.22 7.34 19.07
CA GLU A 123 15.83 7.36 17.74
C GLU A 123 16.75 6.14 17.55
N ARG A 124 16.22 5.11 16.89
CA ARG A 124 16.85 3.79 16.69
C ARG A 124 17.83 3.76 15.51
N TRP A 125 18.42 4.90 15.13
CA TRP A 125 19.32 4.93 13.98
C TRP A 125 20.64 4.26 14.32
N LYS A 126 20.92 3.13 13.66
CA LYS A 126 22.24 2.50 13.75
C LYS A 126 23.23 3.38 12.97
N TRP A 127 24.45 3.51 13.46
CA TRP A 127 25.46 4.43 12.90
C TRP A 127 25.71 4.23 11.39
N TYR A 128 25.58 3.00 10.86
CA TYR A 128 25.78 2.71 9.44
C TYR A 128 24.59 3.10 8.55
N GLU A 129 23.36 3.17 9.09
CA GLU A 129 22.17 3.65 8.35
C GLU A 129 22.26 5.16 8.15
N LYS A 130 22.70 5.88 9.18
CA LYS A 130 23.02 7.30 9.08
C LYS A 130 24.11 7.54 8.03
N LEU A 131 25.17 6.73 8.06
CA LEU A 131 26.28 6.80 7.10
C LEU A 131 25.83 6.49 5.66
N TRP A 132 24.88 5.57 5.47
CA TRP A 132 24.31 5.24 4.15
C TRP A 132 23.39 6.36 3.63
N LEU A 133 22.57 6.96 4.49
CA LEU A 133 21.69 8.09 4.17
C LEU A 133 22.51 9.35 3.84
N ASP A 134 23.52 9.66 4.66
CA ASP A 134 24.41 10.80 4.47
C ASP A 134 25.29 10.67 3.21
N TYR A 135 25.54 9.45 2.71
CA TYR A 135 26.40 9.19 1.54
C TYR A 135 25.64 9.08 0.20
N TRP A 136 24.34 8.80 0.21
CA TRP A 136 23.55 8.56 -1.01
C TRP A 136 22.35 9.49 -1.21
N ILE A 137 21.95 10.26 -0.20
CA ILE A 137 20.84 11.22 -0.28
C ILE A 137 21.40 12.64 -0.10
N GLU A 138 20.86 13.56 -0.90
CA GLU A 138 21.21 14.99 -1.00
C GLU A 138 21.75 15.62 0.30
N ASP A 139 22.77 16.47 0.16
CA ASP A 139 23.43 17.19 1.27
C ASP A 139 22.37 17.70 2.27
N PRO A 140 22.50 17.37 3.57
CA PRO A 140 21.45 17.66 4.57
C PRO A 140 21.05 19.14 4.62
N ASP A 141 21.99 20.03 4.30
CA ASP A 141 21.78 21.48 4.21
C ASP A 141 20.81 21.90 3.08
N GLU A 142 20.80 21.17 1.96
CA GLU A 142 19.92 21.47 0.81
C GLU A 142 18.47 21.07 1.09
N LYS A 143 18.27 19.91 1.72
CA LYS A 143 16.96 19.44 2.18
C LYS A 143 16.36 20.39 3.20
N ASP A 144 17.16 20.87 4.15
CA ASP A 144 16.73 21.86 5.14
C ASP A 144 16.34 23.18 4.47
N ARG A 145 17.13 23.68 3.52
CA ARG A 145 16.77 24.89 2.74
C ARG A 145 15.44 24.73 2.01
N THR A 146 15.20 23.60 1.37
CA THR A 146 13.97 23.33 0.61
C THR A 146 12.77 23.21 1.56
N ARG A 147 12.94 22.52 2.69
CA ARG A 147 11.96 22.44 3.78
C ARG A 147 11.63 23.84 4.33
N PHE A 148 12.63 24.66 4.63
CA PHE A 148 12.44 26.03 5.12
C PHE A 148 11.76 26.94 4.10
N LYS A 149 12.10 26.83 2.80
CA LYS A 149 11.38 27.54 1.72
C LYS A 149 9.89 27.19 1.74
N HIS A 150 9.57 25.90 1.87
CA HIS A 150 8.18 25.43 1.92
C HIS A 150 7.44 25.91 3.18
N LEU A 151 8.08 25.85 4.35
CA LEU A 151 7.51 26.34 5.61
C LEU A 151 7.21 27.85 5.56
N ARG A 152 8.13 28.65 5.00
CA ARG A 152 7.93 30.09 4.80
C ARG A 152 6.78 30.40 3.84
N TYR A 153 6.62 29.60 2.78
CA TYR A 153 5.49 29.70 1.88
C TYR A 153 4.16 29.42 2.61
N MET A 154 4.09 28.34 3.37
CA MET A 154 2.91 27.98 4.17
C MET A 154 2.57 29.05 5.21
N GLU A 155 3.57 29.65 5.86
CA GLU A 155 3.35 30.74 6.82
C GLU A 155 2.79 32.01 6.16
N ARG A 156 3.27 32.34 4.94
CA ARG A 156 2.71 33.46 4.17
C ARG A 156 1.24 33.22 3.83
N ARG A 157 0.91 32.03 3.32
CA ARG A 157 -0.46 31.62 3.02
C ARG A 157 -1.36 31.64 4.26
N ARG A 158 -0.83 31.21 5.40
CA ARG A 158 -1.52 31.30 6.71
C ARG A 158 -1.83 32.74 7.11
N LYS A 159 -0.89 33.68 6.94
CA LYS A 159 -1.14 35.10 7.25
C LYS A 159 -2.20 35.71 6.32
N GLU A 160 -2.14 35.40 5.03
CA GLU A 160 -3.17 35.80 4.05
C GLU A 160 -4.55 35.26 4.45
N TYR A 161 -4.61 33.99 4.88
CA TYR A 161 -5.85 33.36 5.35
C TYR A 161 -6.42 34.08 6.58
N LEU A 162 -5.59 34.32 7.61
CA LEU A 162 -6.04 35.01 8.83
C LEU A 162 -6.48 36.45 8.54
N ALA A 163 -5.84 37.12 7.58
CA ALA A 163 -6.25 38.44 7.13
C ALA A 163 -7.65 38.41 6.47
N LYS A 164 -7.89 37.47 5.55
CA LYS A 164 -9.22 37.29 4.92
C LYS A 164 -10.31 36.91 5.91
N GLN A 165 -9.97 36.09 6.91
CA GLN A 165 -10.88 35.73 7.99
C GLN A 165 -11.22 36.94 8.87
N ALA A 166 -10.24 37.78 9.19
CA ALA A 166 -10.46 39.02 9.95
C ALA A 166 -11.29 40.05 9.16
N GLU A 167 -11.17 40.06 7.83
CA GLU A 167 -11.98 40.89 6.92
C GLU A 167 -13.41 40.34 6.71
N GLY A 168 -13.70 39.10 7.13
CA GLY A 168 -15.02 38.48 7.02
C GLY A 168 -15.47 38.16 5.58
N THR A 169 -14.54 38.12 4.62
CA THR A 169 -14.83 38.02 3.18
C THR A 169 -15.02 36.59 2.68
N ASP A 170 -14.49 35.59 3.38
CA ASP A 170 -14.52 34.17 2.97
C ASP A 170 -14.61 33.27 4.22
N ASN A 171 -15.72 32.54 4.36
CA ASN A 171 -15.99 31.65 5.50
C ASN A 171 -16.04 30.16 5.05
N SER A 172 -15.43 29.84 3.91
CA SER A 172 -15.52 28.52 3.28
C SER A 172 -14.69 27.41 3.93
N TYR A 173 -13.81 27.72 4.91
CA TYR A 173 -12.96 26.72 5.58
C TYR A 173 -13.10 26.81 7.11
N PRO A 174 -13.49 25.72 7.80
CA PRO A 174 -13.76 25.76 9.25
C PRO A 174 -12.53 25.54 10.15
N ILE A 175 -11.30 25.38 9.63
CA ILE A 175 -10.13 24.99 10.43
C ILE A 175 -9.01 26.03 10.28
N GLN A 176 -8.56 26.61 11.39
CA GLN A 176 -7.39 27.51 11.36
C GLN A 176 -6.14 26.71 10.98
N PRO A 177 -5.34 27.19 10.00
CA PRO A 177 -4.12 26.48 9.61
C PRO A 177 -3.11 26.44 10.77
N MET A 178 -2.60 25.23 11.04
CA MET A 178 -1.62 24.93 12.09
C MET A 178 -0.41 25.89 12.04
N ASN A 179 0.03 26.35 13.20
CA ASN A 179 1.26 27.16 13.30
C ASN A 179 2.50 26.25 13.25
N LEU A 180 2.93 25.90 12.04
CA LEU A 180 4.05 24.98 11.81
C LEU A 180 5.33 25.39 12.54
N PHE A 181 5.69 26.68 12.55
CA PHE A 181 6.89 27.18 13.23
C PHE A 181 6.79 27.11 14.77
N MET A 182 5.60 27.35 15.33
CA MET A 182 5.39 27.22 16.77
C MET A 182 5.44 25.74 17.22
N SER A 183 4.86 24.84 16.42
CA SER A 183 4.94 23.39 16.66
C SER A 183 6.38 22.86 16.59
N MET A 184 7.22 23.46 15.73
CA MET A 184 8.64 23.10 15.63
C MET A 184 9.45 23.68 16.79
N LYS A 185 9.14 24.91 17.24
CA LYS A 185 9.77 25.53 18.40
C LYS A 185 9.43 24.79 19.70
N GLN A 186 8.18 24.33 19.86
CA GLN A 186 7.74 23.50 20.98
C GLN A 186 8.49 22.16 20.99
N ARG A 187 8.53 21.45 19.85
CA ARG A 187 9.34 20.24 19.70
C ARG A 187 10.82 20.45 20.00
N GLY A 188 11.44 21.52 19.51
CA GLY A 188 12.85 21.81 19.83
C GLY A 188 13.08 22.24 21.29
N HIS A 189 12.07 22.74 22.00
CA HIS A 189 12.16 22.96 23.45
C HIS A 189 11.98 21.65 24.24
N GLU A 190 11.11 20.76 23.77
CA GLU A 190 10.94 19.42 24.32
C GLU A 190 12.22 18.60 24.11
N GLU A 191 12.79 18.55 22.90
CA GLU A 191 14.07 17.90 22.60
C GLU A 191 15.22 18.37 23.51
N ARG A 192 15.28 19.68 23.83
CA ARG A 192 16.26 20.23 24.78
C ARG A 192 16.01 19.80 26.22
N LYS A 193 14.75 19.65 26.62
CA LYS A 193 14.34 19.17 27.95
C LYS A 193 14.71 17.69 28.16
N TYR A 194 14.70 16.88 27.10
CA TYR A 194 15.03 15.45 27.16
C TYR A 194 16.53 15.14 26.95
N THR A 195 17.25 15.98 26.21
CA THR A 195 18.70 15.78 25.95
C THR A 195 19.61 16.33 27.04
N GLY A 196 19.09 17.13 27.98
CA GLY A 196 19.84 17.64 29.13
C GLY A 196 21.04 18.53 28.76
N ILE A 197 21.08 19.08 27.55
CA ILE A 197 22.14 19.97 27.09
C ILE A 197 21.70 21.41 27.41
N ASP A 198 22.01 21.83 28.62
CA ASP A 198 21.97 23.24 29.04
C ASP A 198 23.37 23.85 28.78
N ASN A 199 23.42 24.98 28.06
CA ASN A 199 24.65 25.79 27.88
C ASN A 199 24.98 26.60 29.14
#